data_AF-A0A967Z8Y7-F1
#
_entry.id   AF-A0A967Z8Y7-F1
#
_cell.length_a   1.000
_cell.length_b   1.000
_cell.length_c   1.000
_cell.angle_alpha   90.00
_cell.angle_beta   90.00
_cell.angle_gamma   90.00
#
_symmetry.space_group_name_H-M   'P 1'
#
loop_
_entity.id
_entity.type
_entity.pdbx_description
1 polymer ?
#
loop_
_entity_poly.entity_id
_entity_poly.type
_entity_poly.pdbx_seq_one_letter_code
_entity_poly.pdbx_strand_id
1 'polypeptide(L)'
;MTAQVLALVLLAACIHATWNTWLKLSGDRLVVMALMGTGWALLAACWLPFLAPVERDAWPYLAVSIVVHLAYTLLLVPAYRL
;
A
#
# COMPACT_ATOMS: atom_id res chain seq x y z
N MET A 1 18.84 19.05 -6.89
CA MET A 1 18.42 17.92 -6.03
C MET A 1 19.53 17.67 -5.02
N THR A 2 19.23 17.52 -3.73
CA THR A 2 20.25 17.22 -2.71
C THR A 2 20.54 15.72 -2.66
N ALA A 3 21.73 15.32 -2.17
CA ALA A 3 22.13 13.91 -2.08
C ALA A 3 21.15 13.07 -1.23
N GLN A 4 20.55 13.67 -0.20
CA GLN A 4 19.53 13.05 0.64
C GLN A 4 18.26 12.71 -0.14
N VAL A 5 17.75 13.65 -0.95
CA VAL A 5 16.57 13.42 -1.79
C VAL A 5 16.86 12.32 -2.82
N LEU A 6 18.05 12.32 -3.43
CA LEU A 6 18.45 11.27 -4.35
C LEU A 6 18.44 9.89 -3.69
N ALA A 7 19.03 9.76 -2.49
CA ALA A 7 19.07 8.50 -1.76
C ALA A 7 17.67 7.98 -1.42
N LEU A 8 16.76 8.87 -0.96
CA LEU A 8 15.37 8.51 -0.67
C LEU A 8 14.62 8.03 -1.91
N VAL A 9 14.81 8.70 -3.06
CA VAL A 9 14.17 8.30 -4.32
C VAL A 9 14.68 6.93 -4.79
N LEU A 10 15.99 6.68 -4.72
CA LEU A 10 16.56 5.37 -5.09
C LEU A 10 16.07 4.26 -4.17
N LEU A 11 15.99 4.51 -2.86
CA LEU A 11 15.44 3.56 -1.90
C LEU A 11 13.98 3.22 -2.24
N ALA A 12 13.15 4.24 -2.51
CA ALA A 12 11.76 4.04 -2.91
C ALA A 12 11.66 3.21 -4.20
N ALA A 13 12.51 3.46 -5.19
CA ALA A 13 12.57 2.70 -6.43
C ALA A 13 12.94 1.22 -6.18
N CYS A 14 13.93 0.95 -5.33
CA CYS A 14 14.32 -0.41 -4.94
C CYS A 14 13.20 -1.17 -4.23
N ILE A 15 12.52 -0.53 -3.28
CA ILE A 15 11.37 -1.12 -2.57
C ILE A 15 10.26 -1.44 -3.58
N HIS A 16 9.96 -0.52 -4.49
CA HIS A 16 8.93 -0.70 -5.49
C HIS A 16 9.24 -1.85 -6.46
N ALA A 17 10.49 -1.95 -6.94
CA ALA A 17 10.95 -3.04 -7.80
C ALA A 17 10.89 -4.40 -7.08
N THR A 18 11.28 -4.43 -5.81
CA THR A 18 11.23 -5.64 -4.97
C THR A 18 9.79 -6.13 -4.80
N TRP A 19 8.88 -5.22 -4.45
CA TRP A 19 7.46 -5.55 -4.31
C TRP A 19 6.84 -6.08 -5.60
N ASN A 20 7.07 -5.38 -6.72
CA ASN A 20 6.51 -5.80 -8.01
C ASN A 20 7.02 -7.18 -8.44
N THR A 21 8.28 -7.49 -8.11
CA THR A 21 8.86 -8.80 -8.39
C THR A 21 8.23 -9.88 -7.51
N TRP A 22 8.10 -9.63 -6.21
CA TRP A 22 7.46 -10.56 -5.27
C TRP A 22 6.04 -10.88 -5.70
N LEU A 23 5.24 -9.87 -6.04
CA LEU A 23 3.86 -10.07 -6.48
C LEU A 23 3.78 -10.98 -7.71
N LYS A 24 4.64 -10.76 -8.71
CA LYS A 24 4.67 -11.55 -9.94
C LYS A 24 5.07 -13.00 -9.70
N LEU A 25 6.05 -13.23 -8.82
CA LEU A 25 6.58 -14.55 -8.47
C LEU A 25 5.70 -15.31 -7.46
N SER A 26 4.76 -14.64 -6.80
CA SER A 26 3.89 -15.29 -5.81
C SER A 26 2.87 -16.23 -6.48
N GLY A 27 2.70 -17.41 -5.87
CA GLY A 27 1.71 -18.40 -6.32
C GLY A 27 0.28 -17.93 -6.08
N ASP A 28 -0.04 -17.58 -4.82
CA ASP A 28 -1.33 -16.99 -4.46
C ASP A 28 -1.20 -15.49 -4.20
N ARG A 29 -1.53 -14.72 -5.24
CA ARG A 29 -1.46 -13.25 -5.23
C ARG A 29 -2.48 -12.61 -4.31
N LEU A 30 -3.61 -13.27 -4.06
CA LEU A 30 -4.62 -12.75 -3.13
C LEU A 30 -4.07 -12.80 -1.71
N VAL A 31 -3.43 -13.92 -1.34
CA VAL A 31 -2.77 -14.08 -0.04
C VAL A 31 -1.63 -13.07 0.13
N VAL A 32 -0.80 -12.87 -0.90
CA VAL A 32 0.29 -11.87 -0.83
C VAL A 32 -0.24 -10.45 -0.68
N MET A 33 -1.27 -10.07 -1.44
CA MET A 33 -1.92 -8.76 -1.30
C MET A 33 -2.55 -8.57 0.08
N ALA A 34 -3.20 -9.61 0.62
CA ALA A 34 -3.81 -9.56 1.94
C ALA A 34 -2.76 -9.43 3.06
N LEU A 35 -1.68 -10.23 3.02
CA LEU A 35 -0.57 -10.14 3.98
C LEU A 35 0.06 -8.75 3.95
N MET A 36 0.27 -8.21 2.76
CA MET A 36 0.83 -6.88 2.59
C MET A 36 -0.08 -5.79 3.17
N GLY A 37 -1.36 -5.80 2.81
CA GLY A 37 -2.35 -4.86 3.35
C GLY A 37 -2.43 -4.93 4.88
N THR A 38 -2.35 -6.14 5.44
CA THR A 38 -2.33 -6.35 6.89
C THR A 38 -1.07 -5.78 7.53
N GLY A 39 0.10 -5.97 6.91
CA GLY A 39 1.36 -5.38 7.37
C GLY A 39 1.31 -3.85 7.41
N TRP A 40 0.81 -3.22 6.35
CA TRP A 40 0.61 -1.76 6.33
C TRP A 40 -0.40 -1.30 7.38
N ALA A 41 -1.50 -2.03 7.57
CA ALA A 41 -2.50 -1.71 8.58
C ALA A 41 -1.93 -1.79 10.01
N LEU A 42 -1.09 -2.78 10.30
CA LEU A 42 -0.40 -2.90 11.60
C LEU A 42 0.55 -1.73 11.85
N LEU A 43 1.36 -1.36 10.85
CA LEU A 43 2.25 -0.19 10.95
C LEU A 43 1.45 1.10 11.16
N ALA A 44 0.34 1.27 10.42
CA ALA A 44 -0.56 2.40 10.59
C ALA A 44 -1.20 2.42 12.00
N ALA A 45 -1.63 1.26 12.51
CA ALA A 45 -2.19 1.13 13.86
C ALA A 45 -1.18 1.48 14.95
N CYS A 46 0.10 1.11 14.79
CA CYS A 46 1.17 1.53 15.70
C CYS A 46 1.36 3.05 15.71
N TRP A 47 1.13 3.73 14.58
CA TRP A 47 1.27 5.18 14.46
C TRP A 47 0.00 5.95 14.84
N LEU A 48 -1.16 5.31 14.82
CA LEU A 48 -2.46 5.93 15.06
C LEU A 48 -2.55 6.74 16.38
N PRO A 49 -1.96 6.30 17.52
CA PRO A 49 -2.01 7.07 18.77
C PRO A 49 -1.25 8.40 18.72
N PHE A 50 -0.34 8.56 17.76
CA PHE A 50 0.47 9.77 17.60
C PHE A 50 -0.12 10.77 16.60
N LEU A 51 -1.24 10.42 15.96
CA LEU A 51 -1.89 11.25 14.95
C LEU A 51 -3.06 12.03 15.55
N ALA A 52 -3.31 13.21 14.99
CA ALA A 52 -4.54 13.95 15.29
C ALA A 52 -5.76 13.14 14.80
N PRO A 53 -6.90 13.21 15.50
CA PRO A 53 -8.12 12.55 15.06
C PRO A 53 -8.57 13.12 13.71
N VAL A 54 -9.11 12.25 12.86
CA VAL A 54 -9.65 12.62 11.55
C VAL A 54 -10.85 13.56 11.73
N GLU A 55 -10.83 14.68 11.02
CA GLU A 55 -11.94 15.64 10.99
C GLU A 55 -13.24 14.94 10.53
N ARG A 56 -14.39 15.33 11.12
CA ARG A 56 -15.67 14.65 10.84
C ARG A 56 -16.03 14.67 9.34
N ASP A 57 -15.72 15.76 8.67
CA ASP A 57 -16.05 15.95 7.25
C ASP A 57 -15.15 15.14 6.31
N ALA A 58 -14.01 14.63 6.81
CA ALA A 58 -13.08 13.81 6.05
C ALA A 58 -13.48 12.32 5.98
N TRP A 59 -14.39 11.85 6.85
CA TRP A 59 -14.80 10.44 6.91
C TRP A 59 -15.42 9.88 5.62
N PRO A 60 -16.30 10.62 4.90
CA PRO A 60 -16.80 10.15 3.61
C PRO A 60 -15.67 9.93 2.59
N TYR A 61 -14.69 10.83 2.54
CA TYR A 61 -13.54 10.70 1.63
C TYR A 61 -12.64 9.53 2.02
N LEU A 62 -12.45 9.29 3.32
CA LEU A 62 -11.71 8.13 3.83
C LEU A 62 -12.42 6.82 3.41
N ALA A 63 -13.73 6.74 3.59
CA ALA A 63 -14.52 5.58 3.21
C ALA A 63 -14.45 5.31 1.70
N VAL A 64 -14.61 6.34 0.87
CA VAL A 64 -14.48 6.22 -0.59
C VAL A 64 -13.07 5.76 -0.98
N SER A 65 -12.03 6.32 -0.35
CA SER A 65 -10.64 5.94 -0.61
C SER A 65 -10.39 4.46 -0.30
N ILE A 66 -10.94 3.95 0.82
CA ILE A 66 -10.86 2.54 1.18
C ILE A 66 -11.54 1.67 0.12
N VAL A 67 -12.77 2.02 -0.29
CA VAL A 67 -13.52 1.24 -1.29
C VAL A 67 -12.78 1.19 -2.63
N VAL A 68 -12.30 2.33 -3.11
CA VAL A 68 -11.54 2.42 -4.37
C VAL A 68 -10.26 1.60 -4.28
N HIS A 69 -9.55 1.67 -3.15
CA HIS A 69 -8.30 0.92 -2.96
C HIS A 69 -8.51 -0.59 -2.89
N LEU A 70 -9.57 -1.05 -2.22
CA LEU A 70 -9.95 -2.46 -2.20
C LEU A 70 -10.35 -2.94 -3.59
N ALA A 71 -11.18 -2.18 -4.31
CA ALA A 71 -11.57 -2.52 -5.66
C ALA A 71 -10.34 -2.63 -6.59
N TYR A 72 -9.42 -1.68 -6.51
CA TYR A 72 -8.16 -1.71 -7.26
C TYR A 72 -7.35 -2.97 -6.98
N THR A 73 -7.08 -3.28 -5.70
CA THR A 73 -6.25 -4.44 -5.33
C THR A 73 -6.89 -5.77 -5.73
N LEU A 74 -8.22 -5.88 -5.63
CA LEU A 74 -8.97 -7.06 -6.10
C LEU A 74 -8.93 -7.22 -7.61
N LEU A 75 -9.08 -6.14 -8.37
CA LEU A 75 -9.00 -6.15 -9.84
C LEU A 75 -7.58 -6.40 -10.36
N LEU A 76 -6.56 -6.11 -9.55
CA LEU A 76 -5.17 -6.35 -9.88
C LEU A 76 -4.83 -7.85 -9.99
N VAL A 77 -5.46 -8.68 -9.14
CA VAL A 77 -5.22 -10.13 -9.09
C VAL A 77 -5.48 -10.81 -10.44
N PRO A 78 -6.65 -10.64 -11.10
CA PRO A 78 -6.88 -11.19 -12.43
C PRO A 78 -6.07 -10.48 -13.52
N ALA A 79 -5.82 -9.17 -13.43
CA ALA A 79 -5.06 -8.44 -14.44
C ALA A 79 -3.63 -8.97 -14.64
N TYR A 80 -2.98 -9.44 -13.58
CA TYR A 80 -1.64 -10.03 -13.69
C TYR A 80 -1.65 -11.50 -14.15
N ARG A 81 -2.80 -12.18 -14.25
CA ARG A 81 -2.87 -13.58 -14.71
C ARG A 81 -2.69 -13.71 -16.22
N LEU A 82 -2.91 -12.62 -16.96
CA LEU A 82 -2.62 -12.48 -18.39
C LEU A 82 -1.11 -12.34 -18.63
#